data_AF-Q9ND17-F1
#
_entry.id   AF-Q9ND17-F1
#
_cell.length_a   1.000
_cell.length_b   1.000
_cell.length_c   1.000
_cell.angle_alpha   90.00
_cell.angle_beta   90.00
_cell.angle_gamma   90.00
#
_symmetry.space_group_name_H-M   'P 1'
#
loop_
_entity.id
_entity.type
_entity.pdbx_description
1 polymer ?
#
loop_
_entity_poly.entity_id
_entity_poly.type
_entity_poly.pdbx_seq_one_letter_code
_entity_poly.pdbx_strand_id
1 'polypeptide(L)' 'PYRRLHVCDYNLESIDTTSTTTTSDTLLLEVCMAAKYEGNSIDTHYTQHQLTNEGSQLCTVLARSFADIG' A
#
# COMPACT_ATOMS: atom_id res chain seq x y z
N PRO A 1 -13.44 0.51 5.65
CA PRO A 1 -13.50 1.51 4.55
C PRO A 1 -13.42 0.79 3.20
N TYR A 2 -14.09 1.26 2.15
CA TYR A 2 -14.07 0.59 0.84
C TYR A 2 -12.63 0.36 0.33
N ARG A 3 -11.75 1.36 0.47
CA ARG A 3 -10.34 1.25 0.08
C ARG A 3 -9.57 0.15 0.82
N ARG A 4 -9.82 -0.04 2.13
CA ARG A 4 -9.16 -1.08 2.93
C ARG A 4 -9.49 -2.51 2.45
N LEU A 5 -10.63 -2.69 1.78
CA LEU A 5 -11.00 -4.00 1.22
C LEU A 5 -10.19 -4.35 -0.04
N HIS A 6 -9.48 -3.37 -0.60
CA HIS A 6 -8.78 -3.49 -1.88
C HIS A 6 -7.35 -2.94 -1.75
N VAL A 7 -6.70 -3.18 -0.61
CA VAL A 7 -5.28 -2.83 -0.41
C VAL A 7 -4.44 -3.66 -1.39
N CYS A 8 -3.37 -3.06 -1.92
CA CYS A 8 -2.45 -3.76 -2.82
C CYS A 8 -1.45 -4.66 -2.05
N ASP A 9 -1.92 -5.67 -1.32
CA ASP A 9 -1.13 -6.55 -0.44
C ASP A 9 -1.07 -8.02 -0.88
N TYR A 10 -1.59 -8.36 -2.05
CA TYR A 10 -1.64 -9.74 -2.56
C TYR A 10 -0.27 -10.47 -2.53
N ASN A 11 0.83 -9.75 -2.72
CA ASN A 11 2.17 -10.31 -2.65
C ASN A 11 2.55 -10.76 -1.22
N LEU A 12 2.01 -10.09 -0.19
CA LEU A 12 2.11 -10.49 1.20
C LEU A 12 1.24 -11.71 1.52
N GLU A 13 0.07 -11.85 0.89
CA GLU A 13 -0.77 -13.05 1.04
C GLU A 13 -0.12 -14.31 0.45
N SER A 14 0.72 -14.13 -0.57
CA SER A 14 1.38 -15.21 -1.31
C SER A 14 2.78 -15.54 -0.80
N ILE A 15 3.27 -14.86 0.25
CA ILE A 15 4.61 -15.09 0.78
C ILE A 15 4.70 -16.47 1.43
N ASP A 16 5.75 -17.23 1.13
CA ASP A 16 5.99 -18.51 1.80
C ASP A 16 6.45 -18.25 3.23
N THR A 17 5.59 -18.53 4.22
CA THR A 17 5.91 -18.33 5.64
C THR A 17 6.68 -19.49 6.26
N THR A 18 6.86 -20.59 5.53
CA THR A 18 7.46 -21.84 6.01
C THR A 18 8.86 -22.11 5.48
N SER A 19 9.25 -21.48 4.37
CA SER A 19 10.60 -21.60 3.83
C SER A 19 11.63 -20.86 4.69
N THR A 20 12.79 -21.49 4.88
CA THR A 20 13.97 -20.88 5.53
C THR A 20 14.55 -19.69 4.74
N THR A 21 14.09 -19.46 3.51
CA THR A 21 14.46 -18.32 2.67
C THR A 21 13.67 -17.05 2.96
N THR A 22 12.59 -17.14 3.74
CA THR A 22 11.80 -15.96 4.13
C THR A 22 12.47 -15.29 5.32
N THR A 23 13.47 -14.48 5.00
CA THR A 23 14.21 -13.66 5.94
C THR A 23 13.52 -12.32 6.13
N SER A 24 13.99 -11.54 7.13
CA SER A 24 13.53 -10.17 7.32
C SER A 24 13.71 -9.30 6.06
N ASP A 25 14.71 -9.59 5.22
CA ASP A 25 14.95 -8.85 3.97
C ASP A 25 13.90 -9.19 2.91
N THR A 26 13.51 -10.46 2.79
CA THR A 26 12.42 -10.88 1.89
C THR A 26 11.10 -10.24 2.34
N LEU A 27 10.80 -10.27 3.64
CA LEU A 27 9.60 -9.62 4.17
C LEU A 27 9.60 -8.11 3.91
N LEU A 28 10.74 -7.44 4.14
CA LEU A 28 10.88 -6.01 3.88
C LEU A 28 10.66 -5.68 2.40
N LEU A 29 11.19 -6.51 1.48
CA LEU A 29 10.98 -6.35 0.06
C LEU A 29 9.50 -6.44 -0.31
N GLU A 30 8.80 -7.45 0.19
CA GLU A 30 7.37 -7.63 -0.08
C GLU A 30 6.53 -6.47 0.50
N VAL A 31 6.83 -6.01 1.71
CA VAL A 31 6.16 -4.85 2.32
C VAL A 31 6.40 -3.57 1.49
N CYS A 32 7.64 -3.34 1.05
CA CYS A 32 7.96 -2.18 0.21
C CYS A 32 7.25 -2.24 -1.15
N MET A 33 7.12 -3.44 -1.72
CA MET A 33 6.40 -3.66 -2.97
C MET A 33 4.91 -3.35 -2.82
N ALA A 34 4.26 -3.85 -1.75
CA ALA A 34 2.87 -3.54 -1.43
C ALA A 34 2.66 -2.02 -1.28
N ALA A 35 3.50 -1.35 -0.49
CA ALA A 35 3.42 0.10 -0.26
C ALA A 35 3.58 0.91 -1.57
N LYS A 36 4.48 0.48 -2.46
CA LYS A 36 4.69 1.11 -3.77
C LYS A 36 3.43 1.01 -4.63
N TYR A 37 2.82 -0.17 -4.73
CA TYR A 37 1.62 -0.36 -5.54
C TYR A 37 0.40 0.35 -4.95
N GLU A 38 0.21 0.27 -3.64
CA GLU A 38 -0.86 0.99 -2.93
C GLU A 38 -0.73 2.50 -3.16
N GLY A 39 0.48 3.06 -3.01
CA GLY A 39 0.75 4.47 -3.29
C GLY A 39 0.45 4.87 -4.74
N ASN A 40 0.80 4.03 -5.72
CA ASN A 40 0.50 4.28 -7.14
C ASN A 40 -1.01 4.20 -7.45
N SER A 41 -1.73 3.25 -6.83
CA SER A 41 -3.19 3.15 -6.98
C SER A 41 -3.90 4.40 -6.47
N ILE A 42 -3.40 4.97 -5.36
CA ILE A 42 -3.91 6.22 -4.78
C ILE A 42 -3.59 7.39 -5.70
N ASP A 43 -2.34 7.53 -6.14
CA ASP A 43 -1.93 8.65 -6.99
C ASP A 43 -2.74 8.71 -8.29
N THR A 44 -2.89 7.57 -8.96
CA THR A 44 -3.63 7.47 -10.23
C THR A 44 -5.13 7.73 -10.06
N HIS A 45 -5.78 7.12 -9.06
CA HIS A 45 -7.24 7.21 -8.88
C HIS A 45 -7.70 8.54 -8.27
N TYR A 46 -6.82 9.24 -7.53
CA TYR A 46 -7.15 10.50 -6.86
C TYR A 46 -6.69 11.75 -7.63
N THR A 47 -6.13 11.62 -8.84
CA THR A 47 -5.79 12.76 -9.73
C THR A 47 -6.95 13.75 -9.92
N GLN A 48 -8.18 13.26 -10.04
CA GLN A 48 -9.39 14.10 -10.16
C GLN A 48 -9.67 14.98 -8.93
N HIS A 49 -9.20 14.58 -7.74
CA HIS A 49 -9.37 15.31 -6.50
C HIS A 49 -8.24 16.31 -6.22
N GLN A 50 -7.11 16.22 -6.95
CA GLN A 50 -5.99 17.16 -6.85
C GLN A 50 -6.35 18.58 -7.30
N LEU A 51 -7.34 18.72 -8.20
CA LEU A 51 -7.76 20.01 -8.75
C LEU A 51 -8.67 20.83 -7.82
N THR A 52 -9.24 20.20 -6.79
CA THR A 52 -10.23 20.83 -5.89
C THR A 52 -9.88 20.75 -4.41
N ASN A 53 -8.86 19.97 -4.04
CA ASN A 53 -8.45 19.82 -2.65
C ASN A 53 -6.96 20.05 -2.47
N GLU A 54 -6.60 20.97 -1.59
CA GLU A 54 -5.21 21.22 -1.19
C GLU A 54 -4.56 19.91 -0.72
N GLY A 55 -3.31 19.65 -1.14
CA GLY A 55 -2.63 18.34 -1.13
C GLY A 55 -2.62 17.53 0.18
N SER A 56 -3.12 18.06 1.30
CA SER A 56 -3.35 17.36 2.56
C SER A 56 -4.25 16.11 2.46
N GLN A 57 -5.19 16.06 1.50
CA GLN A 57 -6.08 14.91 1.37
C GLN A 57 -5.36 13.68 0.82
N LEU A 58 -4.46 13.84 -0.15
CA LEU A 58 -3.64 12.74 -0.63
C LEU A 58 -2.76 12.19 0.50
N CYS A 59 -2.11 13.06 1.27
CA CYS A 59 -1.33 12.65 2.43
C CYS A 59 -2.18 11.89 3.47
N THR A 60 -3.42 12.30 3.69
CA THR A 60 -4.35 11.62 4.61
C THR A 60 -4.74 10.23 4.09
N VAL A 61 -4.97 10.10 2.78
CA VAL A 61 -5.30 8.84 2.13
C VAL A 61 -4.09 7.90 2.21
N LEU A 62 -2.89 8.38 1.87
CA LEU A 62 -1.63 7.64 1.99
C LEU A 62 -1.34 7.19 3.42
N ALA A 63 -1.51 8.07 4.42
CA ALA A 63 -1.28 7.74 5.82
C ALA A 63 -2.21 6.63 6.33
N ARG A 64 -3.49 6.63 5.89
CA ARG A 64 -4.44 5.56 6.22
C ARG A 64 -4.02 4.23 5.59
N SER A 65 -3.61 4.25 4.33
CA SER A 65 -3.16 3.03 3.64
C SER A 65 -1.85 2.48 4.22
N PHE A 66 -0.93 3.35 4.65
CA PHE A 66 0.27 2.93 5.39
C PHE A 66 -0.08 2.19 6.69
N ALA A 67 -1.09 2.68 7.43
CA ALA A 67 -1.59 2.03 8.64
C ALA A 67 -2.42 0.75 8.38
N ASP A 68 -2.85 0.50 7.15
CA ASP A 68 -3.53 -0.74 6.77
C ASP A 68 -2.51 -1.82 6.31
N ILE A 69 -1.33 -1.43 5.80
CA ILE A 69 -0.24 -2.36 5.40
C ILE A 69 0.60 -2.81 6.60
N GLY A 70 0.89 -1.92 7.55
CA GLY A 70 1.72 -2.19 8.73
C GLY A 70 0.92 -2.54 9.97
#